data_AF-A0A3N9P0B5-F1
#
_entry.id   AF-A0A3N9P0B5-F1
#
_cell.length_a   1.000
_cell.length_b   1.000
_cell.length_c   1.000
_cell.angle_alpha   90.00
_cell.angle_beta   90.00
_cell.angle_gamma   90.00
#
_symmetry.space_group_name_H-M   'P 1'
#
loop_
_entity.id
_entity.type
_entity.pdbx_description
1 polymer ?
#
loop_
_entity_poly.entity_id
_entity_poly.type
_entity_poly.pdbx_seq_one_letter_code
_entity_poly.pdbx_strand_id
1 'polypeptide(L)' 'HHVVLAWFRDVLEILTPHNIGYALWNFRGSFGIVDSGRTDVAYEDWHGHKLDRAFLELLQAF' A
#
# COMPACT_ATOMS: atom_id res chain seq x y z
N HIS A 1 2.04 7.72 7.29
CA HIS A 1 2.55 6.83 6.25
C HIS A 1 3.52 5.77 6.77
N HIS A 2 4.68 6.14 7.35
CA HIS A 2 5.69 5.15 7.79
C HIS A 2 5.13 4.02 8.70
N VAL A 3 4.28 4.36 9.68
CA VAL A 3 3.63 3.37 10.57
C VAL A 3 2.77 2.39 9.78
N VAL A 4 2.04 2.85 8.77
CA VAL A 4 1.17 2.00 7.95
C VAL A 4 2.02 1.03 7.12
N LEU A 5 3.13 1.49 6.54
CA LEU A 5 4.04 0.60 5.80
C LEU A 5 4.67 -0.46 6.70
N ALA A 6 5.13 -0.08 7.90
CA ALA A 6 5.70 -1.02 8.86
C ALA A 6 4.66 -2.06 9.32
N TRP A 7 3.48 -1.59 9.72
CA TRP A 7 2.38 -2.47 10.12
C TRP A 7 1.94 -3.41 8.98
N PHE A 8 1.81 -2.89 7.75
CA PHE A 8 1.35 -3.72 6.63
C PHE A 8 2.42 -4.74 6.23
N ARG A 9 3.71 -4.40 6.35
CA ARG A 9 4.81 -5.36 6.21
C ARG A 9 4.66 -6.50 7.20
N ASP A 10 4.46 -6.21 8.49
CA ASP A 10 4.29 -7.26 9.51
C ASP A 10 3.10 -8.17 9.18
N VAL A 11 2.00 -7.60 8.67
CA VAL A 11 0.84 -8.39 8.22
C VAL A 11 1.22 -9.30 7.05
N LEU A 12 1.90 -8.79 6.03
CA LEU A 12 2.31 -9.58 4.87
C LEU A 12 3.33 -10.68 5.24
N GLU A 13 4.25 -10.39 6.16
CA GLU A 13 5.21 -11.36 6.71
C GLU A 13 4.53 -12.53 7.43
N ILE A 14 3.33 -12.33 7.96
CA ILE A 14 2.51 -13.40 8.54
C ILE A 14 1.70 -14.12 7.45
N LEU A 15 1.02 -13.38 6.58
CA LEU A 15 0.08 -13.98 5.62
C LEU A 15 0.79 -14.82 4.54
N THR A 16 1.91 -14.33 4.00
CA THR A 16 2.61 -14.96 2.87
C THR A 16 3.13 -16.37 3.21
N PRO A 17 3.84 -16.62 4.32
CA PRO A 17 4.27 -17.98 4.69
C PRO A 17 3.12 -18.96 4.95
N HIS A 18 1.95 -18.47 5.35
CA HIS A 18 0.75 -19.28 5.53
C HIS A 18 -0.06 -19.47 4.25
N ASN A 19 0.42 -18.97 3.10
CA ASN A 19 -0.26 -19.01 1.81
C ASN A 19 -1.68 -18.42 1.86
N ILE A 20 -1.85 -17.35 2.64
CA ILE A 20 -3.11 -16.63 2.77
C ILE A 20 -3.09 -15.45 1.80
N GLY A 21 -3.97 -15.49 0.79
CA GLY A 21 -4.18 -14.36 -0.10
C GLY A 21 -4.79 -13.16 0.63
N TYR A 22 -4.47 -11.96 0.16
CA TYR A 22 -4.98 -10.71 0.72
C TYR A 22 -5.49 -9.78 -0.39
N ALA A 23 -6.33 -8.83 -0.02
CA ALA A 23 -6.81 -7.78 -0.90
C ALA A 23 -6.92 -6.47 -0.11
N LEU A 24 -6.44 -5.37 -0.70
CA LEU A 24 -6.67 -4.05 -0.12
C LEU A 24 -8.16 -3.70 -0.20
N TRP A 25 -8.65 -2.98 0.81
CA TRP A 25 -10.04 -2.51 0.83
C TRP A 25 -10.36 -1.57 -0.33
N ASN A 26 -9.39 -0.75 -0.75
CA ASN A 26 -9.52 0.11 -1.91
C ASN A 26 -8.31 -0.06 -2.83
N PHE A 27 -8.54 0.01 -4.13
CA PHE A 27 -7.47 0.29 -5.09
C PHE A 27 -7.21 1.81 -5.14
N ARG A 28 -8.27 2.57 -5.41
CA ARG A 28 -8.33 4.04 -5.30
C ARG A 28 -9.17 4.46 -4.09
N GLY A 29 -8.65 5.35 -3.25
CA GLY A 29 -9.33 5.82 -2.04
C GLY A 29 -8.47 5.68 -0.79
N SER A 30 -9.01 6.07 0.36
CA SER A 30 -8.23 6.30 1.59
C SER A 30 -7.45 5.08 2.12
N PHE A 31 -7.90 3.87 1.80
CA PHE A 31 -7.22 2.62 2.16
C PHE A 31 -6.38 2.01 1.02
N GLY A 32 -6.33 2.66 -0.13
CA GLY A 32 -5.63 2.18 -1.32
C GLY A 32 -4.27 2.83 -1.53
N ILE A 33 -3.65 2.45 -2.64
CA ILE A 33 -2.35 2.96 -3.08
C ILE A 33 -2.47 4.12 -4.08
N VAL A 34 -3.67 4.40 -4.59
CA VAL A 34 -3.92 5.51 -5.52
C VAL A 34 -4.94 6.47 -4.93
N ASP A 35 -4.68 7.77 -5.04
CA ASP A 35 -5.54 8.86 -4.54
C ASP A 35 -5.94 8.69 -3.07
N SER A 36 -5.02 8.20 -2.23
CA SER A 36 -5.32 7.85 -0.84
C SER A 36 -5.53 9.06 0.09
N GLY A 37 -5.15 10.26 -0.35
CA GLY A 37 -5.40 11.51 0.37
C GLY A 37 -4.56 11.69 1.65
N ARG A 38 -3.61 10.78 1.93
CA ARG A 38 -2.65 10.93 3.04
C ARG A 38 -1.79 12.17 2.81
N THR A 39 -1.55 12.94 3.86
CA THR A 39 -0.80 14.21 3.81
C THR A 39 0.71 14.03 3.96
N ASP A 40 1.16 12.84 4.35
CA ASP A 40 2.56 12.51 4.64
C ASP A 40 3.16 11.47 3.67
N VAL A 41 2.64 11.46 2.43
CA VAL A 41 3.11 10.61 1.33
C VAL A 41 3.68 11.47 0.21
N ALA A 42 4.87 11.12 -0.27
CA ALA A 42 5.42 11.67 -1.50
C ALA A 42 4.83 10.91 -2.69
N TYR A 43 3.73 11.42 -3.25
CA TYR A 43 3.06 10.76 -4.37
C TYR A 43 3.83 10.94 -5.69
N GLU A 44 3.80 9.90 -6.50
CA GLU A 44 4.17 9.92 -7.91
C GLU A 44 2.94 10.29 -8.76
N ASP A 45 3.11 11.15 -9.77
CA ASP A 45 2.07 11.34 -10.79
C ASP A 45 2.03 10.11 -11.69
N TRP A 46 0.90 9.43 -11.68
CA TRP A 46 0.69 8.21 -12.45
C TRP A 46 -0.62 8.34 -13.22
N HIS A 47 -0.51 8.68 -14.52
CA HIS A 47 -1.65 8.92 -15.41
C HIS A 47 -2.67 9.95 -14.86
N GLY A 48 -2.18 11.02 -14.22
CA GLY A 48 -3.02 12.06 -13.61
C GLY A 48 -3.60 11.69 -12.24
N HIS A 49 -3.16 10.58 -11.66
CA HIS A 49 -3.51 10.15 -10.30
C HIS A 49 -2.30 10.18 -9.37
N LYS A 50 -2.56 10.25 -8.06
CA LYS A 50 -1.52 10.27 -7.02
C LYS A 50 -1.22 8.86 -6.55
N LEU A 51 -0.12 8.28 -7.02
CA LEU A 51 0.32 6.94 -6.65
C LEU A 51 1.26 6.94 -5.45
N ASP A 52 0.94 6.15 -4.44
CA ASP A 52 1.82 5.79 -3.33
C ASP A 52 2.79 4.68 -3.77
N ARG A 53 3.93 5.09 -4.34
CA ARG A 53 4.96 4.18 -4.86
C ARG A 53 5.49 3.25 -3.79
N ALA A 54 5.74 3.77 -2.58
CA ALA A 54 6.30 3.00 -1.48
C ALA A 54 5.35 1.89 -1.03
N PHE A 55 4.05 2.16 -0.97
CA PHE A 55 3.07 1.14 -0.62
C PHE A 55 2.87 0.12 -1.75
N LEU A 56 2.88 0.55 -3.01
CA LEU A 56 2.85 -0.37 -4.15
C LEU A 56 4.05 -1.34 -4.15
N GLU A 57 5.26 -0.83 -3.96
CA GLU A 57 6.49 -1.65 -3.89
C GLU A 57 6.44 -2.64 -2.73
N LEU A 58 5.90 -2.24 -1.58
CA LEU A 58 5.69 -3.14 -0.45
C LEU A 58 4.80 -4.33 -0.85
N LEU A 59 3.67 -4.09 -1.51
CA LEU A 59 2.75 -5.17 -1.93
C LEU A 59 3.39 -6.12 -2.95
N GLN A 60 4.23 -5.61 -3.85
CA GLN A 60 4.91 -6.42 -4.88
C GLN A 60 6.06 -7.27 -4.34
N ALA A 61 6.55 -6.96 -3.13
CA ALA A 61 7.66 -7.67 -2.50
C ALA A 61 7.25 -8.97 -1.78
N PHE A 62 5.94 -9.24 -1.66
CA PHE A 62 5.35 -10.36 -0.93
C PHE A 62 4.43 -11.20 -1.81
#